data_AF-A0A063Y5L8-F1
#
_entry.id   AF-A0A063Y5L8-F1
#
_cell.length_a   1.000
_cell.length_b   1.000
_cell.length_c   1.000
_cell.angle_alpha   90.00
_cell.angle_beta   90.00
_cell.angle_gamma   90.00
#
_symmetry.space_group_name_H-M   'P 1'
#
loop_
_entity.id
_entity.type
_entity.pdbx_description
1 polymer ?
#
loop_
_entity_poly.entity_id
_entity_poly.type
_entity_poly.pdbx_seq_one_letter_code
_entity_poly.pdbx_strand_id
1 'polypeptide(L)'
;MESGLVDADLGGNLYKKRVARPGAGKSSGYRTLLSARVGHRYVFLHGFPKSDKPNITQDEKKALQYAGKVFLELSAKGLAKALQAGVLLEVCCDK
;
A
#
# COMPACT_ATOMS: atom_id res chain seq x y z
N MET A 1 13.01 -1.68 -0.59
CA MET A 1 12.14 -2.77 -0.09
C MET A 1 12.98 -4.01 -0.13
N GLU A 2 13.47 -4.44 1.03
CA GLU A 2 14.37 -5.58 1.14
C GLU A 2 13.60 -6.90 1.07
N SER A 3 14.32 -7.96 0.71
CA SER A 3 13.88 -9.34 0.72
C SER A 3 13.24 -9.67 2.08
N GLY A 4 11.94 -10.01 2.08
CA GLY A 4 11.20 -10.39 3.30
C GLY A 4 10.27 -9.32 3.89
N LEU A 5 10.26 -8.08 3.36
CA LEU A 5 9.26 -7.06 3.73
C LEU A 5 7.97 -7.12 2.91
N VAL A 6 7.94 -7.97 1.87
CA VAL A 6 6.78 -8.25 1.01
C VAL A 6 6.32 -9.67 1.28
N ASP A 7 5.05 -9.81 1.67
CA ASP A 7 4.45 -11.12 1.90
C ASP A 7 3.93 -11.76 0.61
N ALA A 8 3.48 -10.95 -0.36
CA ALA A 8 3.10 -11.43 -1.69
C ALA A 8 3.19 -10.32 -2.75
N ASP A 9 3.63 -10.68 -3.95
CA ASP A 9 3.45 -9.89 -5.16
C ASP A 9 2.10 -10.26 -5.80
N LEU A 10 1.26 -9.26 -6.05
CA LEU A 10 -0.04 -9.44 -6.70
C LEU A 10 0.00 -9.03 -8.18
N GLY A 11 1.14 -8.59 -8.70
CA GLY A 11 1.35 -8.10 -10.06
C GLY A 11 0.88 -6.66 -10.25
N GLY A 12 1.33 -6.02 -11.33
CA GLY A 12 0.92 -4.64 -11.67
C GLY A 12 1.40 -3.61 -10.65
N ASN A 13 2.60 -3.79 -10.10
CA ASN A 13 3.17 -2.98 -9.02
C ASN A 13 2.32 -2.99 -7.73
N LEU A 14 1.49 -4.00 -7.49
CA LEU A 14 0.68 -4.15 -6.28
C LEU A 14 1.27 -5.26 -5.39
N TYR A 15 1.50 -4.94 -4.13
CA TYR A 15 2.13 -5.81 -3.15
C TYR A 15 1.28 -5.93 -1.89
N LYS A 16 1.35 -7.09 -1.24
CA LYS A 16 0.75 -7.35 0.06
C LYS A 16 1.84 -7.33 1.14
N LYS A 17 1.62 -6.55 2.19
CA LYS A 17 2.48 -6.47 3.37
C LYS A 17 1.68 -6.62 4.66
N ARG A 18 2.14 -7.46 5.57
CA ARG A 18 1.58 -7.65 6.91
C ARG A 18 2.24 -6.67 7.88
N VAL A 19 1.42 -5.90 8.58
CA VAL A 19 1.86 -4.94 9.59
C VAL A 19 1.40 -5.46 10.96
N ALA A 20 2.34 -5.63 11.89
CA ALA A 20 2.00 -6.05 13.25
C ALA A 20 1.20 -4.96 13.97
N ARG A 21 0.30 -5.37 14.88
CA ARG A 21 -0.37 -4.43 15.78
C ARG A 21 0.60 -4.04 16.90
N PRO A 22 0.61 -2.77 17.36
CA PRO A 22 1.32 -2.41 18.57
C PRO A 22 0.90 -3.32 19.73
N GLY A 23 1.86 -3.96 20.40
CA GLY A 23 1.59 -4.88 21.52
C GLY A 23 1.00 -6.25 21.15
N ALA A 24 0.87 -6.61 19.86
CA ALA A 24 0.37 -7.92 19.46
C ALA A 24 1.20 -8.56 18.33
N GLY A 25 1.26 -9.90 18.32
CA GLY A 25 1.99 -10.65 17.29
C GLY A 25 1.41 -10.48 15.88
N LYS A 26 2.24 -10.77 14.85
CA LYS A 26 1.87 -10.71 13.42
C LYS A 26 0.60 -11.50 13.07
N SER A 27 0.26 -12.52 13.86
CA SER A 27 -0.90 -13.40 13.67
C SER A 27 -2.25 -12.68 13.78
N SER A 28 -2.29 -11.52 14.43
CA SER A 28 -3.49 -10.69 14.57
C SER A 28 -3.38 -9.34 13.85
N GLY A 29 -2.29 -9.07 13.13
CA GLY A 29 -1.99 -7.76 12.52
C GLY A 29 -2.93 -7.30 11.40
N TYR A 30 -2.54 -6.21 10.75
CA TYR A 30 -3.19 -5.67 9.57
C TYR A 30 -2.59 -6.28 8.30
N ARG A 31 -3.44 -6.44 7.27
CA ARG A 31 -3.01 -6.65 5.90
C ARG A 31 -3.06 -5.32 5.18
N THR A 32 -1.94 -4.92 4.61
CA THR A 32 -1.85 -3.72 3.78
C THR A 32 -1.60 -4.11 2.33
N LEU A 33 -2.26 -3.39 1.44
CA LEU A 33 -2.04 -3.43 0.01
C LEU A 33 -1.43 -2.09 -0.38
N LEU A 34 -0.28 -2.17 -1.01
CA LEU A 34 0.49 -1.00 -1.38
C LEU A 34 0.99 -1.16 -2.81
N SER A 35 1.06 -0.05 -3.53
CA SER A 35 1.74 0.00 -4.81
C SER A 35 3.12 0.58 -4.68
N ALA A 36 4.08 -0.01 -5.39
CA ALA A 36 5.46 0.40 -5.28
C ALA A 36 6.19 0.36 -6.62
N ARG A 37 7.00 1.38 -6.87
CA ARG A 37 8.17 1.28 -7.74
C ARG A 37 9.38 1.23 -6.82
N VAL A 38 9.94 0.03 -6.63
CA VAL A 38 11.01 -0.22 -5.66
C VAL A 38 12.17 0.74 -5.89
N GLY A 39 12.64 1.39 -4.82
CA GLY A 39 13.70 2.39 -4.88
C GLY A 39 13.22 3.81 -5.25
N HIS A 40 11.92 4.01 -5.49
CA HIS A 40 11.38 5.30 -5.90
C HIS A 40 10.20 5.75 -5.04
N ARG A 41 9.04 5.11 -5.16
CA ARG A 41 7.81 5.55 -4.48
C ARG A 41 7.01 4.35 -3.98
N TYR A 42 6.43 4.52 -2.79
CA TYR A 42 5.53 3.57 -2.15
C TYR A 42 4.23 4.30 -1.82
N VAL A 43 3.08 3.69 -2.13
CA VAL A 43 1.76 4.25 -1.89
C VAL A 43 0.91 3.17 -1.23
N PHE A 44 0.50 3.38 0.02
CA PHE A 44 -0.43 2.49 0.71
C PHE A 44 -1.84 2.78 0.23
N LEU A 45 -2.52 1.77 -0.32
CA LEU A 45 -3.83 1.94 -0.95
C LEU A 45 -4.96 1.45 -0.07
N HIS A 46 -4.74 0.36 0.67
CA HIS A 46 -5.76 -0.23 1.53
C HIS A 46 -5.15 -0.98 2.70
N GLY A 47 -5.73 -0.83 3.88
CA GLY A 47 -5.34 -1.54 5.10
C GLY A 47 -6.57 -2.11 5.79
N PHE A 48 -6.55 -3.39 6.14
CA PHE A 48 -7.68 -4.06 6.80
C PHE A 48 -7.20 -5.07 7.85
N PRO A 49 -7.93 -5.27 8.96
CA PRO A 49 -7.55 -6.25 9.95
C PRO A 49 -7.72 -7.67 9.39
N LYS A 50 -6.92 -8.62 9.92
CA LYS A 50 -6.95 -10.02 9.46
C LYS A 50 -8.36 -10.63 9.51
N SER A 51 -9.15 -10.26 10.51
CA SER A 51 -10.50 -10.77 10.78
C SER A 51 -11.56 -10.32 9.79
N ASP A 52 -11.27 -9.28 9.01
CA ASP A 52 -12.30 -8.61 8.19
C ASP A 52 -12.50 -9.33 6.86
N LYS A 53 -11.40 -9.55 6.11
CA LYS A 53 -11.43 -10.25 4.83
C LYS A 53 -10.20 -11.14 4.67
N PRO A 54 -10.35 -12.40 4.21
CA PRO A 54 -9.20 -13.28 3.98
C PRO A 54 -8.39 -12.90 2.74
N ASN A 55 -9.06 -12.42 1.68
CA ASN A 55 -8.50 -12.03 0.38
C ASN A 55 -9.31 -10.89 -0.26
N ILE A 56 -8.70 -10.21 -1.24
CA ILE A 56 -9.39 -9.27 -2.13
C ILE A 56 -9.97 -10.00 -3.35
N THR A 57 -11.07 -9.48 -3.89
CA THR A 57 -11.66 -9.97 -5.14
C THR A 57 -10.80 -9.61 -6.34
N GLN A 58 -11.08 -10.23 -7.49
CA GLN A 58 -10.38 -9.91 -8.73
C GLN A 58 -10.64 -8.47 -9.18
N ASP A 59 -11.83 -7.93 -8.95
CA ASP A 59 -12.18 -6.57 -9.33
C ASP A 59 -11.59 -5.54 -8.37
N GLU A 60 -11.57 -5.81 -7.06
CA GLU A 60 -10.83 -5.02 -6.08
C GLU A 60 -9.34 -4.97 -6.46
N LYS A 61 -8.76 -6.12 -6.85
CA LYS A 61 -7.38 -6.19 -7.33
C LYS A 61 -7.13 -5.30 -8.54
N LYS A 62 -7.99 -5.37 -9.58
CA LYS A 62 -7.86 -4.54 -10.79
C LYS A 62 -7.96 -3.05 -10.46
N ALA A 63 -8.94 -2.67 -9.62
CA ALA A 63 -9.12 -1.29 -9.19
C ALA A 63 -7.90 -0.76 -8.43
N LEU A 64 -7.33 -1.56 -7.52
CA LEU A 64 -6.13 -1.20 -6.78
C LEU A 64 -4.89 -1.11 -7.68
N GLN A 65 -4.74 -1.98 -8.66
CA GLN A 65 -3.66 -1.88 -9.66
C GLN A 65 -3.77 -0.59 -10.48
N TYR A 66 -4.98 -0.23 -10.91
CA TYR A 66 -5.22 1.01 -11.63
C TYR A 66 -4.89 2.23 -10.78
N ALA A 67 -5.46 2.33 -9.57
CA ALA A 67 -5.20 3.43 -8.65
C ALA A 67 -3.71 3.54 -8.31
N GLY A 68 -3.07 2.40 -8.02
CA GLY A 68 -1.64 2.31 -7.76
C GLY A 68 -0.80 2.86 -8.90
N LYS A 69 -1.11 2.48 -10.15
CA LYS A 69 -0.44 3.02 -11.34
C LYS A 69 -0.57 4.54 -11.43
N VAL A 70 -1.80 5.07 -11.29
CA VAL A 70 -2.07 6.51 -11.34
C VAL A 70 -1.22 7.26 -10.29
N PHE A 71 -1.20 6.80 -9.04
CA PHE A 71 -0.44 7.46 -7.99
C PHE A 71 1.08 7.32 -8.13
N LEU A 72 1.57 6.19 -8.66
CA LEU A 72 2.99 6.00 -8.95
C LEU A 72 3.48 6.91 -10.09
N GLU A 73 2.61 7.23 -11.06
CA GLU A 73 2.93 8.05 -12.23
C GLU A 73 2.72 9.56 -11.98
N LEU A 74 2.15 9.97 -10.84
CA LEU A 74 2.01 11.39 -10.50
C LEU A 74 3.38 12.11 -10.51
N SER A 75 3.44 13.20 -11.27
CA SER A 75 4.56 14.16 -11.22
C SER A 75 4.65 14.82 -9.85
N ALA A 76 5.78 15.48 -9.55
CA ALA A 76 5.94 16.22 -8.29
C ALA A 76 4.82 17.25 -8.07
N LYS A 77 4.40 17.96 -9.13
CA LYS A 77 3.27 18.90 -9.09
C LYS A 77 1.94 18.18 -8.82
N GLY A 78 1.73 17.01 -9.42
CA GLY A 78 0.54 16.20 -9.19
C GLY A 78 0.47 15.66 -7.76
N LEU A 79 1.60 15.23 -7.21
CA LEU A 79 1.71 14.76 -5.83
C LEU A 79 1.40 15.90 -4.84
N ALA A 80 1.98 17.08 -5.04
CA ALA A 80 1.71 18.25 -4.20
C ALA A 80 0.22 18.62 -4.19
N LYS A 81 -0.44 18.59 -5.35
CA LYS A 81 -1.89 18.81 -5.44
C LYS A 81 -2.70 17.74 -4.72
N ALA A 82 -2.33 16.46 -4.87
CA ALA A 82 -3.01 15.35 -4.21
C ALA A 82 -2.88 15.42 -2.67
N LEU A 83 -1.71 15.85 -2.17
CA LEU A 83 -1.48 16.10 -0.74
C LEU A 83 -2.31 17.29 -0.25
N GLN A 84 -2.28 18.42 -0.97
CA GLN A 84 -3.07 19.61 -0.60
C GLN A 84 -4.58 19.35 -0.62
N ALA A 85 -5.06 18.51 -1.54
CA ALA A 85 -6.45 18.12 -1.63
C ALA A 85 -6.86 17.05 -0.60
N GLY A 86 -5.92 16.52 0.20
CA GLY A 86 -6.16 15.45 1.16
C GLY A 86 -6.45 14.08 0.52
N VAL A 87 -6.22 13.93 -0.79
CA VAL A 87 -6.36 12.65 -1.50
C VAL A 87 -5.24 11.68 -1.10
N LEU A 88 -4.05 12.23 -0.85
CA LEU A 88 -2.92 11.49 -0.31
C LEU A 88 -2.51 12.11 1.03
N LEU A 89 -2.01 11.25 1.91
CA LEU A 89 -1.33 11.65 3.14
C LEU A 89 0.13 11.21 3.05
N GLU A 90 1.04 12.14 3.33
CA GLU A 90 2.45 11.81 3.44
C GLU A 90 2.73 11.10 4.76
N VAL A 91 3.43 9.97 4.70
CA VAL A 91 3.86 9.23 5.88
C VAL A 91 5.35 9.52 6.07
N CYS A 92 5.66 10.36 7.05
CA CYS A 92 7.04 10.58 7.47
C CYS A 92 7.54 9.31 8.16
N CYS A 93 8.67 8.78 7.71
CA CYS A 93 9.37 7.77 8.50
C CYS A 93 9.99 8.49 9.70
N ASP A 94 9.57 8.13 10.90
CA ASP A 94 10.35 8.43 12.10
C ASP A 94 11.72 7.76 11.94
N LYS A 95 12.79 8.49 12.30
CA LYS A 95 14.15 7.95 12.28
C LYS A 95 14.32 6.82 13.28
#